data_AF-A0AAU6Q369-F1
#
_entry.id   AF-A0AAU6Q369-F1
#
_cell.length_a   1.000
_cell.length_b   1.000
_cell.length_c   1.000
_cell.angle_alpha   90.00
_cell.angle_beta   90.00
_cell.angle_gamma   90.00
#
_symmetry.space_group_name_H-M   'P 1'
#
loop_
_entity.id
_entity.type
_entity.pdbx_description
1 polymer ?
#
loop_
_entity_poly.entity_id
_entity_poly.type
_entity_poly.pdbx_seq_one_letter_code
_entity_poly.pdbx_strand_id
1 'polypeptide(L)'
;MKLPKTAEGKIKLAAELLQAAQQPGQPLPLGQLIDHLIAAQPQPESVTEKDHCWEEYQRARGLSLHLFDEYCRVGKVAQKRWDAWENAPGGLIEKLDSLEGYKAMQGGEAL
;
A
#
# COMPACT_ATOMS: atom_id res chain seq x y z
N MET A 1 -9.68 -10.46 15.72
CA MET A 1 -9.03 -11.76 15.43
C MET A 1 -7.77 -11.86 16.28
N LYS A 2 -7.49 -12.98 16.98
CA LYS A 2 -6.29 -13.11 17.81
C LYS A 2 -5.09 -13.49 16.93
N LEU A 3 -3.97 -12.79 17.07
CA LEU A 3 -2.76 -13.06 16.29
C LEU A 3 -2.08 -14.36 16.76
N PRO A 4 -1.53 -15.17 15.84
CA PRO A 4 -0.87 -16.42 16.17
C PRO A 4 0.48 -16.19 16.86
N LYS A 5 0.72 -16.94 17.94
CA LYS A 5 1.96 -16.86 18.74
C LYS A 5 3.04 -17.85 18.29
N THR A 6 2.66 -18.90 17.57
CA THR A 6 3.57 -19.96 17.11
C THR A 6 4.18 -19.64 15.75
N ALA A 7 5.38 -20.15 15.46
CA ALA A 7 6.03 -19.99 14.17
C ALA A 7 5.14 -20.51 13.02
N GLU A 8 4.51 -21.65 13.22
CA GLU A 8 3.58 -22.28 12.27
C GLU A 8 2.34 -21.40 11.99
N GLY A 9 1.80 -20.76 13.03
CA GLY A 9 0.69 -19.82 12.87
C GLY A 9 1.10 -18.53 12.16
N LYS A 10 2.35 -18.06 12.35
CA LYS A 10 2.90 -16.92 11.61
C LYS A 10 3.09 -17.24 10.12
N ILE A 11 3.59 -18.44 9.80
CA ILE A 11 3.76 -18.92 8.41
C ILE A 11 2.39 -19.02 7.71
N LYS A 12 1.39 -19.60 8.39
CA LYS A 12 0.03 -19.71 7.86
C LYS A 12 -0.59 -18.34 7.58
N LEU A 13 -0.46 -17.40 8.52
CA LEU A 13 -0.92 -16.03 8.33
C LEU A 13 -0.23 -15.38 7.12
N ALA A 14 1.10 -15.50 7.01
CA ALA A 14 1.85 -14.96 5.87
C ALA A 14 1.38 -15.51 4.52
N ALA A 15 1.06 -16.81 4.43
CA ALA A 15 0.53 -17.43 3.22
C ALA A 15 -0.87 -16.90 2.85
N GLU A 16 -1.76 -16.76 3.83
CA GLU A 16 -3.11 -16.20 3.64
C GLU A 16 -3.04 -14.75 3.14
N LEU A 17 -2.09 -13.96 3.65
CA LEU A 17 -1.87 -12.58 3.24
C LEU A 17 -1.28 -12.46 1.84
N LEU A 18 -0.34 -13.32 1.48
CA LEU A 18 0.18 -13.41 0.11
C LEU A 18 -0.92 -13.77 -0.89
N GLN A 19 -1.81 -14.68 -0.52
CA GLN A 19 -2.95 -15.05 -1.37
C GLN A 19 -3.97 -13.92 -1.50
N ALA A 20 -4.26 -13.19 -0.43
CA ALA A 20 -5.11 -12.00 -0.47
C ALA A 20 -4.49 -10.87 -1.31
N ALA A 21 -3.15 -10.73 -1.30
CA ALA A 21 -2.44 -9.71 -2.08
C ALA A 21 -2.52 -9.95 -3.60
N GLN A 22 -2.76 -11.19 -4.01
CA GLN A 22 -2.91 -11.59 -5.40
C GLN A 22 -4.32 -11.31 -5.94
N GLN A 23 -5.31 -10.97 -5.10
CA GLN A 23 -6.67 -10.72 -5.53
C GLN A 23 -6.94 -9.21 -5.75
N PRO A 24 -7.28 -8.79 -6.98
CA PRO A 24 -7.61 -7.40 -7.27
C PRO A 24 -8.87 -6.96 -6.49
N GLY A 25 -8.78 -5.83 -5.78
CA GLY A 25 -9.93 -5.18 -5.14
C GLY A 25 -10.29 -5.67 -3.73
N GLN A 26 -9.63 -6.70 -3.22
CA GLN A 26 -9.73 -7.08 -1.80
C GLN A 26 -8.79 -6.19 -0.97
N PRO A 27 -9.28 -5.46 0.05
CA PRO A 27 -8.40 -4.72 0.94
C PRO A 27 -7.57 -5.73 1.74
N LEU A 28 -6.27 -5.74 1.47
CA LEU A 28 -5.31 -6.39 2.34
C LEU A 28 -5.45 -5.83 3.76
N PRO A 29 -5.40 -6.65 4.81
CA PRO A 29 -5.37 -6.18 6.19
C PRO A 29 -3.98 -5.60 6.54
N LEU A 30 -3.48 -4.71 5.69
CA LEU A 30 -2.17 -4.06 5.78
C LEU A 30 -1.96 -3.39 7.13
N GLY A 31 -3.00 -2.79 7.71
CA GLY A 31 -2.92 -2.20 9.05
C GLY A 31 -2.48 -3.22 10.11
N GLN A 32 -3.15 -4.37 10.17
CA GLN A 32 -2.80 -5.43 11.13
C GLN A 32 -1.43 -6.08 10.82
N LEU A 33 -1.05 -6.12 9.54
CA LEU A 33 0.25 -6.60 9.12
C LEU A 33 1.37 -5.67 9.58
N ILE A 34 1.20 -4.37 9.35
CA ILE A 34 2.12 -3.32 9.75
C ILE A 34 2.22 -3.32 11.27
N ASP A 35 1.10 -3.36 11.99
CA ASP A 35 1.07 -3.44 13.46
C ASP A 35 1.86 -4.65 13.97
N HIS A 36 1.74 -5.82 13.32
CA HIS A 36 2.53 -6.99 13.70
C HIS A 36 4.01 -6.86 13.37
N LEU A 37 4.33 -6.30 12.21
CA LEU A 37 5.71 -6.12 11.75
C LEU A 37 6.44 -5.07 12.59
N ILE A 38 5.78 -4.01 13.07
CA ILE A 38 6.42 -2.95 13.86
C ILE A 38 6.31 -3.16 15.37
N ALA A 39 5.47 -4.09 15.84
CA ALA A 39 5.33 -4.38 17.26
C ALA A 39 6.67 -4.77 17.90
N ALA A 40 6.93 -4.22 19.08
CA ALA A 40 8.07 -4.61 19.91
C ALA A 40 8.01 -6.11 20.20
N GLN A 41 9.14 -6.78 20.03
CA GLN A 41 9.28 -8.20 20.33
C GLN A 41 9.68 -8.38 21.79
N PRO A 42 9.21 -9.45 22.45
CA PRO A 42 9.65 -9.75 23.80
C PRO A 42 11.17 -9.98 23.84
N GLN A 43 11.82 -9.46 24.87
CA GLN A 43 13.25 -9.66 25.09
C GLN A 43 13.54 -11.15 25.38
N PRO A 44 14.48 -11.79 24.65
CA PRO A 44 14.94 -13.13 24.98
C PRO A 44 15.70 -13.15 26.31
N GLU A 45 15.50 -14.18 27.14
CA GLU A 45 16.17 -14.32 28.45
C GLU A 45 17.71 -14.36 28.34
N SER A 46 18.25 -14.75 27.18
CA SER A 46 19.68 -14.87 26.92
C SER A 46 20.36 -13.62 26.35
N VAL A 47 19.62 -12.52 26.15
CA VAL A 47 20.12 -11.31 25.47
C VAL A 47 20.05 -10.11 26.42
N THR A 48 21.07 -9.25 26.40
CA THR A 48 21.07 -8.04 27.22
C THR A 48 20.02 -7.04 26.70
N GLU A 49 19.49 -6.18 27.58
CA GLU A 49 18.51 -5.17 27.19
C GLU A 49 19.04 -4.24 26.08
N LYS A 50 20.32 -3.87 26.19
CA LYS A 50 21.01 -3.03 25.20
C LYS A 50 21.05 -3.69 23.82
N ASP A 51 21.44 -4.97 23.75
CA ASP A 51 21.55 -5.69 22.49
C ASP A 51 20.16 -5.93 21.88
N HIS A 52 19.18 -6.28 22.70
CA HIS A 52 17.77 -6.43 22.27
C HIS A 52 17.22 -5.12 21.68
N CYS A 53 17.43 -3.99 22.35
CA CYS A 53 16.98 -2.69 21.86
C CYS A 53 17.66 -2.30 20.53
N TRP A 54 18.95 -2.64 20.37
CA TRP A 54 19.66 -2.40 19.12
C TRP A 54 19.13 -3.26 17.98
N GLU A 55 18.85 -4.55 18.23
CA GLU A 55 18.24 -5.45 17.25
C GLU A 55 16.84 -5.00 16.85
N GLU A 56 16.01 -4.59 17.82
CA GLU A 56 14.68 -4.02 17.56
C GLU A 56 14.76 -2.75 16.70
N TYR A 57 15.71 -1.86 17.00
CA TYR A 57 15.96 -0.66 16.20
C TYR A 57 16.36 -1.01 14.76
N GLN A 58 17.30 -1.93 14.57
CA GLN A 58 17.74 -2.34 13.23
C GLN A 58 16.60 -3.00 12.44
N ARG A 59 15.78 -3.81 13.10
CA ARG A 59 14.59 -4.42 12.51
C ARG A 59 13.58 -3.36 12.05
N ALA A 60 13.26 -2.40 12.91
CA ALA A 60 12.35 -1.30 12.58
C ALA A 60 12.89 -0.45 11.41
N ARG A 61 14.19 -0.17 11.39
CA ARG A 61 14.87 0.54 10.31
C ARG A 61 14.83 -0.23 8.99
N GLY A 62 15.04 -1.55 9.01
CA GLY A 62 14.94 -2.38 7.81
C GLY A 62 13.52 -2.38 7.23
N LEU A 63 12.51 -2.50 8.09
CA LEU A 63 11.10 -2.45 7.68
C LEU A 63 10.72 -1.11 7.05
N SER A 64 11.17 0.01 7.62
CA SER A 64 10.86 1.33 7.06
C SER A 64 11.47 1.56 5.68
N LEU A 65 12.68 1.05 5.45
CA LEU A 65 13.32 1.09 4.13
C LEU A 65 12.53 0.28 3.09
N HIS A 66 12.14 -0.95 3.42
CA HIS A 66 11.35 -1.78 2.51
C HIS A 66 9.97 -1.19 2.18
N LEU A 67 9.28 -0.61 3.18
CA LEU A 67 8.00 0.07 2.97
C LEU A 67 8.17 1.29 2.06
N PHE A 68 9.24 2.05 2.23
CA PHE A 68 9.53 3.22 1.40
C PHE A 68 9.82 2.81 -0.06
N ASP A 69 10.64 1.79 -0.28
CA ASP A 69 10.94 1.27 -1.62
C ASP A 69 9.66 0.81 -2.33
N GLU A 70 8.78 0.12 -1.62
CA GLU A 70 7.51 -0.35 -2.16
C GLU A 70 6.56 0.80 -2.48
N TYR A 71 6.48 1.81 -1.61
CA TYR A 71 5.75 3.05 -1.89
C TYR A 71 6.23 3.71 -3.18
N CYS A 72 7.54 3.86 -3.35
CA CYS A 72 8.13 4.44 -4.55
C CYS A 72 7.84 3.59 -5.80
N ARG A 73 7.92 2.26 -5.69
CA ARG A 73 7.63 1.33 -6.79
C ARG A 73 6.17 1.44 -7.24
N VAL A 74 5.22 1.35 -6.30
CA VAL A 74 3.78 1.47 -6.57
C VAL A 74 3.46 2.84 -7.16
N GLY A 75 4.01 3.92 -6.60
CA GLY A 75 3.84 5.28 -7.10
C GLY A 75 4.27 5.41 -8.57
N LYS A 76 5.45 4.89 -8.93
CA LYS A 76 5.93 4.89 -10.33
C LYS A 76 5.01 4.11 -11.29
N VAL A 77 4.49 2.96 -10.85
CA VAL A 77 3.56 2.16 -11.68
C VAL A 77 2.22 2.88 -11.84
N ALA A 78 1.68 3.46 -10.77
CA ALA A 78 0.44 4.22 -10.81
C ALA A 78 0.56 5.44 -11.70
N GLN A 79 1.66 6.20 -11.59
CA GLN A 79 1.96 7.34 -12.46
C GLN A 79 1.99 6.94 -13.92
N LYS A 80 2.75 5.89 -14.29
CA LYS A 80 2.78 5.41 -15.68
C LYS A 80 1.39 5.01 -16.21
N ARG A 81 0.55 4.40 -15.37
CA ARG A 81 -0.83 4.04 -15.74
C ARG A 81 -1.71 5.27 -15.91
N TRP A 82 -1.54 6.27 -15.04
CA TRP A 82 -2.21 7.56 -15.16
C TRP A 82 -1.82 8.26 -16.45
N ASP A 83 -0.53 8.43 -16.70
CA ASP A 83 0.00 9.09 -17.91
C ASP A 83 -0.49 8.37 -19.17
N ALA A 84 -0.50 7.03 -19.18
CA ALA A 84 -1.01 6.26 -20.31
C ALA A 84 -2.52 6.46 -20.55
N TRP A 85 -3.32 6.52 -19.48
CA TRP A 85 -4.76 6.79 -19.58
C TRP A 85 -5.05 8.24 -19.99
N GLU A 86 -4.28 9.19 -19.47
CA GLU A 86 -4.40 10.62 -19.74
C GLU A 86 -4.16 10.93 -21.22
N ASN A 87 -3.14 10.29 -21.80
CA ASN A 87 -2.69 10.50 -23.19
C ASN A 87 -3.28 9.51 -24.20
N ALA A 88 -4.13 8.58 -23.80
CA ALA A 88 -4.82 7.69 -24.72
C ALA A 88 -5.86 8.46 -25.57
N PRO A 89 -6.23 8.00 -26.78
CA PRO A 89 -7.40 8.51 -27.49
C PRO A 89 -8.67 8.38 -26.61
N GLY A 90 -9.47 9.44 -26.51
CA GLY A 90 -10.56 9.55 -25.52
C GLY A 90 -10.09 9.81 -24.07
N GLY A 91 -8.82 10.18 -23.90
CA GLY A 91 -8.14 10.46 -22.64
C GLY A 91 -8.60 11.74 -21.96
N LEU A 92 -7.78 12.30 -21.07
CA LEU A 92 -8.20 13.43 -20.24
C LEU A 92 -8.45 14.69 -21.08
N ILE A 93 -7.58 14.99 -22.05
CA ILE A 93 -7.71 16.19 -22.89
C ILE A 93 -9.01 16.14 -23.70
N GLU A 94 -9.31 15.05 -24.40
CA GLU A 94 -10.58 14.91 -25.13
C GLU A 94 -11.81 14.94 -24.21
N LYS A 95 -11.73 14.38 -23.00
CA LYS A 95 -12.80 14.48 -21.99
C LYS A 95 -13.00 15.91 -21.50
N LEU A 96 -11.92 16.67 -21.32
CA LEU A 96 -11.97 18.09 -20.93
C LEU A 96 -12.45 18.97 -22.09
N ASP A 97 -12.03 18.70 -23.32
CA ASP A 97 -12.52 19.39 -24.52
C ASP A 97 -14.02 19.12 -24.74
N SER A 98 -14.49 17.91 -24.42
CA SER A 98 -15.93 17.59 -24.41
C SER A 98 -16.72 18.34 -23.34
N LEU A 99 -16.05 18.83 -22.28
CA LEU A 99 -16.67 19.67 -21.24
C LEU A 99 -16.84 21.13 -21.69
N GLU A 100 -16.09 21.63 -22.67
CA GLU A 100 -16.43 22.91 -23.34
C GLU A 100 -17.71 22.78 -24.17
N GLY A 101 -17.94 21.62 -24.80
CA GLY A 101 -19.23 21.25 -25.37
C GLY A 101 -20.38 21.24 -24.33
N TYR A 102 -20.07 20.94 -23.06
CA TYR A 102 -21.04 20.95 -21.96
C TYR A 102 -21.38 22.37 -21.47
N LYS A 103 -20.41 23.29 -21.46
CA LYS A 103 -20.65 24.72 -21.16
C LYS A 103 -21.42 25.43 -22.28
N ALA A 104 -21.21 25.06 -23.54
CA ALA A 104 -22.00 25.57 -24.66
C ALA A 104 -23.49 25.17 -24.58
N MET A 105 -23.82 24.02 -23.97
CA MET A 105 -25.21 23.60 -23.72
C MET A 105 -25.85 24.19 -22.45
N GLN A 106 -25.06 24.71 -21.49
CA GLN A 106 -25.61 25.40 -20.30
C GLN A 106 -25.76 26.92 -20.49
N GLY A 107 -25.10 27.51 -21.49
CA GLY A 107 -25.20 28.94 -21.83
C GLY A 107 -26.10 29.27 -23.02
N GLY A 108 -26.67 28.27 -23.70
CA GLY A 108 -27.64 28.46 -24.78
C GLY A 108 -29.04 28.72 -24.22
N GLU A 109 -29.33 30.01 -24.00
CA GLU A 109 -30.63 30.64 -23.78
C GLU A 109 -31.86 29.71 -23.69
N ALA A 110 -32.34 29.50 -22.46
CA ALA A 110 -33.78 29.28 -22.26
C ALA A 110 -34.47 30.65 -22.42
N LEU A 111 -35.13 30.83 -23.58
CA LEU A 111 -36.23 31.77 -23.78
C LEU A 111 -37.33 31.56 -22.73
#